data_AF-A0A7C9QW71-F1
#
_entry.id   AF-A0A7C9QW71-F1
#
_cell.length_a   1.000
_cell.length_b   1.000
_cell.length_c   1.000
_cell.angle_alpha   90.00
_cell.angle_beta   90.00
_cell.angle_gamma   90.00
#
_symmetry.space_group_name_H-M   'P 1'
#
loop_
_entity.id
_entity.type
_entity.pdbx_description
1 polymer ?
#
loop_
_entity_poly.entity_id
_entity_poly.type
_entity_poly.pdbx_seq_one_letter_code
_entity_poly.pdbx_strand_id
1 'polypeptide(L)'
;MIAAVSNTGGAVNSAIGSYYSAKSQASSLKFQADIADINARVAELGAQSELAAGERQVAAQTLRAGQIKGAQRAAMAANGIDLGEGNAAEVLASTDIVKEIDKNTITTNALQSAWGYRLQGTNAQVDALIKRGTAAGISPFGSLTTSLLGSAGRVASSWYDYTKIIENKGGKP
;
A
#
# COMPACT_ATOMS: atom_id res chain seq x y z
N MET A 1 0.43 -21.40 -54.14
CA MET A 1 1.43 -20.39 -53.75
C MET A 1 0.69 -19.16 -53.24
N ILE A 2 1.20 -18.59 -52.16
CA ILE A 2 0.56 -17.65 -51.24
C ILE A 2 0.32 -16.29 -51.89
N ALA A 3 -0.87 -15.73 -51.61
CA ALA A 3 -1.28 -14.39 -51.98
C ALA A 3 -0.31 -13.34 -51.40
N ALA A 4 0.34 -12.58 -52.29
CA ALA A 4 0.93 -11.31 -51.95
C ALA A 4 -0.10 -10.20 -52.20
N VAL A 5 0.00 -9.15 -51.38
CA VAL A 5 -0.71 -7.85 -51.46
C VAL A 5 -2.05 -7.79 -50.72
N SER A 6 -1.98 -7.41 -49.44
CA SER A 6 -2.66 -6.21 -48.94
C SER A 6 -2.37 -6.01 -47.44
N ASN A 7 -1.31 -5.27 -47.11
CA ASN A 7 -1.21 -4.65 -45.78
C ASN A 7 -0.36 -3.38 -45.70
N THR A 8 -0.09 -2.73 -46.85
CA THR A 8 0.65 -1.45 -46.88
C THR A 8 -0.18 -0.26 -46.39
N GLY A 9 -1.45 -0.45 -46.00
CA GLY A 9 -2.29 0.56 -45.33
C GLY A 9 -2.39 0.43 -43.81
N GLY A 10 -1.78 -0.60 -43.18
CA GLY A 10 -2.03 -0.94 -41.78
C GLY A 10 -1.18 -0.22 -40.73
N ALA A 11 -0.08 0.45 -41.12
CA ALA A 11 0.85 1.05 -40.17
C ALA A 11 0.27 2.27 -39.44
N VAL A 12 -0.58 3.05 -40.10
CA VAL A 12 -1.20 4.25 -39.52
C VAL A 12 -2.36 3.88 -38.58
N ASN A 13 -3.21 2.92 -38.94
CA ASN A 13 -4.27 2.42 -38.03
C ASN A 13 -3.70 1.71 -36.80
N SER A 14 -2.56 1.01 -36.94
CA SER A 14 -1.89 0.35 -35.80
C SER A 14 -1.28 1.34 -34.81
N ALA A 15 -0.79 2.49 -35.29
CA ALA A 15 -0.21 3.55 -34.44
C ALA A 15 -1.28 4.35 -33.67
N ILE A 16 -2.45 4.57 -34.28
CA ILE A 16 -3.58 5.22 -33.59
C ILE A 16 -4.17 4.26 -32.55
N GLY A 17 -4.33 2.97 -32.90
CA GLY A 17 -4.77 1.94 -31.95
C GLY A 17 -3.84 1.78 -30.74
N SER A 18 -2.51 1.84 -30.96
CA SER A 18 -1.52 1.76 -29.88
C SER A 18 -1.50 3.01 -28.99
N TYR A 19 -1.78 4.20 -29.53
CA TYR A 19 -1.93 5.42 -28.74
C TYR A 19 -3.13 5.35 -27.79
N TYR A 20 -4.30 4.97 -28.32
CA TYR A 20 -5.52 4.84 -27.51
C TYR A 20 -5.42 3.71 -26.49
N SER A 21 -4.80 2.58 -26.84
CA SER A 21 -4.58 1.48 -25.90
C SER A 21 -3.60 1.87 -24.78
N ALA A 22 -2.50 2.57 -25.11
CA ALA A 22 -1.54 3.08 -24.13
C ALA A 22 -2.20 4.08 -23.16
N LYS A 23 -3.00 5.02 -23.69
CA LYS A 23 -3.75 5.99 -22.86
C LYS A 23 -4.77 5.29 -21.97
N SER A 24 -5.51 4.31 -22.50
CA SER A 24 -6.45 3.50 -21.73
C SER A 24 -5.75 2.74 -20.60
N GLN A 25 -4.60 2.13 -20.89
CA GLN A 25 -3.79 1.40 -19.90
C GLN A 25 -3.26 2.32 -18.80
N ALA A 26 -2.76 3.51 -19.16
CA ALA A 26 -2.35 4.53 -18.20
C ALA A 26 -3.53 5.01 -17.33
N SER A 27 -4.72 5.17 -17.91
CA SER A 27 -5.94 5.53 -17.18
C SER A 27 -6.38 4.44 -16.19
N SER A 28 -6.30 3.17 -16.61
CA SER A 28 -6.60 2.02 -15.74
C SER A 28 -5.63 1.94 -14.56
N LEU A 29 -4.34 2.14 -14.80
CA LEU A 29 -3.32 2.17 -13.74
C LEU A 29 -3.54 3.32 -12.74
N LYS A 30 -3.92 4.51 -13.23
CA LYS A 30 -4.28 5.64 -12.35
C LYS A 30 -5.50 5.31 -11.48
N PHE A 31 -6.55 4.73 -12.07
CA PHE A 31 -7.72 4.30 -11.31
C PHE A 31 -7.37 3.26 -10.24
N GLN A 32 -6.52 2.28 -10.58
CA GLN A 32 -6.03 1.31 -9.60
C GLN A 32 -5.17 1.95 -8.49
N ALA A 33 -4.46 3.03 -8.80
CA ALA A 33 -3.73 3.80 -7.79
C ALA A 33 -4.68 4.56 -6.86
N ASP A 34 -5.76 5.13 -7.39
CA ASP A 34 -6.77 5.82 -6.58
C ASP A 34 -7.49 4.84 -5.63
N ILE A 35 -7.76 3.61 -6.08
CA ILE A 35 -8.26 2.54 -5.20
C ILE A 35 -7.25 2.22 -4.09
N ALA A 36 -5.96 2.15 -4.43
CA ALA A 36 -4.92 1.90 -3.43
C ALA A 36 -4.80 3.06 -2.41
N ASP A 37 -4.96 4.32 -2.84
CA ASP A 37 -5.07 5.47 -1.94
C ASP A 37 -6.30 5.38 -1.00
N ILE A 38 -7.44 4.90 -1.51
CA ILE A 38 -8.63 4.64 -0.67
C ILE A 38 -8.32 3.57 0.38
N ASN A 39 -7.67 2.47 -0.02
CA ASN A 39 -7.27 1.42 0.91
C ASN A 39 -6.32 1.94 1.98
N ALA A 40 -5.39 2.84 1.62
CA ALA A 40 -4.51 3.49 2.58
C ALA A 40 -5.28 4.33 3.61
N ARG A 41 -6.29 5.09 3.17
CA ARG A 41 -7.15 5.87 4.06
C ARG A 41 -7.98 5.00 4.99
N VAL A 42 -8.55 3.91 4.48
CA VAL A 42 -9.30 2.94 5.29
C VAL A 42 -8.40 2.33 6.36
N ALA A 43 -7.16 1.98 5.99
CA ALA A 43 -6.19 1.46 6.94
C ALA A 43 -5.85 2.49 8.03
N GLU A 44 -5.63 3.76 7.68
CA GLU A 44 -5.39 4.82 8.69
C GLU A 44 -6.61 5.05 9.60
N LEU A 45 -7.84 4.99 9.06
CA LEU A 45 -9.06 5.03 9.89
C LEU A 45 -9.13 3.85 10.86
N GLY A 46 -8.76 2.65 10.39
CA GLY A 46 -8.60 1.47 11.25
C GLY A 46 -7.61 1.73 12.38
N ALA A 47 -6.42 2.24 12.06
CA ALA A 47 -5.40 2.59 13.03
C ALA A 47 -5.91 3.59 14.10
N GLN A 48 -6.58 4.67 13.67
CA GLN A 48 -7.15 5.66 14.59
C GLN A 48 -8.25 5.07 15.47
N SER A 49 -9.06 4.16 14.93
CA SER A 49 -10.10 3.49 15.70
C SER A 49 -9.53 2.60 16.81
N GLU A 50 -8.43 1.89 16.54
CA GLU A 50 -7.74 1.05 17.53
C GLU A 50 -7.11 1.89 18.64
N LEU A 51 -6.48 3.02 18.28
CA LEU A 51 -5.92 3.94 19.27
C LEU A 51 -7.03 4.51 20.17
N ALA A 52 -8.14 4.96 19.58
CA ALA A 52 -9.29 5.47 20.33
C ALA A 52 -9.93 4.39 21.22
N ALA A 53 -9.98 3.14 20.75
CA ALA A 53 -10.43 2.01 21.56
C ALA A 53 -9.48 1.75 22.75
N GLY A 54 -8.17 1.79 22.52
CA GLY A 54 -7.15 1.70 23.57
C GLY A 54 -7.28 2.80 24.63
N GLU A 55 -7.46 4.06 24.20
CA GLU A 55 -7.68 5.19 25.12
C GLU A 55 -8.92 5.00 26.02
N ARG A 56 -10.02 4.50 25.45
CA ARG A 56 -11.24 4.18 26.24
C ARG A 56 -10.98 3.07 27.25
N GLN A 57 -10.21 2.05 26.87
CA GLN A 57 -9.82 0.98 27.79
C GLN A 57 -8.93 1.50 28.92
N VAL A 58 -7.96 2.37 28.63
CA VAL A 58 -7.14 3.04 29.63
C VAL A 58 -8.00 3.86 30.60
N ALA A 59 -8.98 4.62 30.08
CA ALA A 59 -9.89 5.40 30.91
C ALA A 59 -10.71 4.49 31.84
N ALA A 60 -11.28 3.41 31.33
CA ALA A 60 -12.03 2.44 32.12
C ALA A 60 -11.16 1.78 33.21
N GLN A 61 -9.93 1.40 32.86
CA GLN A 61 -9.00 0.78 33.81
C GLN A 61 -8.54 1.77 34.90
N THR A 62 -8.30 3.01 34.52
CA THR A 62 -7.94 4.08 35.46
C THR A 62 -9.08 4.35 36.44
N LEU A 63 -10.34 4.36 35.97
CA LEU A 63 -11.52 4.48 36.84
C LEU A 63 -11.62 3.32 37.83
N ARG A 64 -11.42 2.07 37.38
CA ARG A 64 -11.42 0.90 38.26
C ARG A 64 -10.32 0.97 39.31
N ALA A 65 -9.10 1.32 38.90
CA ALA A 65 -7.98 1.49 39.83
C ALA A 65 -8.29 2.59 40.87
N GLY A 66 -8.92 3.69 40.46
CA GLY A 66 -9.38 4.74 41.36
C GLY A 66 -10.41 4.24 42.38
N GLN A 67 -11.38 3.43 41.95
CA GLN A 67 -12.37 2.81 42.84
C GLN A 67 -11.73 1.85 43.83
N ILE A 68 -10.80 0.99 43.38
CA ILE A 68 -10.06 0.06 44.24
C ILE A 68 -9.26 0.83 45.28
N LYS A 69 -8.50 1.84 44.84
CA LYS A 69 -7.69 2.68 45.72
C LYS A 69 -8.56 3.44 46.74
N GLY A 70 -9.73 3.94 46.31
CA GLY A 70 -10.71 4.58 47.18
C GLY A 70 -11.27 3.62 48.22
N ALA A 71 -11.65 2.41 47.82
CA ALA A 71 -12.13 1.37 48.73
C ALA A 71 -11.05 0.92 49.72
N GLN A 72 -9.80 0.77 49.28
CA GLN A 72 -8.66 0.48 50.14
C GLN A 72 -8.46 1.59 51.19
N ARG A 73 -8.49 2.86 50.79
CA ARG A 73 -8.39 4.00 51.72
C ARG A 73 -9.53 4.02 52.74
N ALA A 74 -10.78 3.81 52.29
CA ALA A 74 -11.94 3.75 53.19
C ALA A 74 -11.84 2.59 54.18
N ALA A 75 -11.40 1.41 53.72
CA ALA A 75 -11.20 0.24 54.58
C ALA A 75 -10.07 0.48 55.60
N MET A 76 -8.93 1.03 55.19
CA MET A 76 -7.84 1.34 56.12
C MET A 76 -8.25 2.39 57.17
N ALA A 77 -8.95 3.44 56.74
CA ALA A 77 -9.49 4.44 57.65
C ALA A 77 -10.51 3.85 58.65
N ALA A 78 -11.40 2.95 58.18
CA ALA A 78 -12.36 2.27 59.04
C ALA A 78 -11.69 1.32 60.07
N ASN A 79 -10.52 0.77 59.74
CA ASN A 79 -9.73 -0.08 60.64
C ASN A 79 -8.72 0.71 61.49
N GLY A 80 -8.72 2.05 61.44
CA GLY A 80 -7.82 2.90 62.23
C GLY A 80 -6.34 2.81 61.80
N ILE A 81 -6.06 2.35 60.58
CA ILE A 81 -4.71 2.21 60.04
C ILE A 81 -4.27 3.57 59.50
N ASP A 82 -3.11 4.06 59.94
CA ASP A 82 -2.53 5.28 59.39
C ASP A 82 -2.17 5.06 57.91
N LEU A 83 -2.69 5.93 57.05
CA LEU A 83 -2.49 5.89 55.60
C LEU A 83 -1.10 6.39 55.18
N GLY A 84 -0.38 7.05 56.10
CA GLY A 84 0.90 7.71 55.85
C GLY A 84 2.14 6.83 56.09
N GLU A 85 2.04 5.74 56.84
CA GLU A 85 3.21 4.94 57.28
C GLU A 85 2.98 3.43 57.19
N GLY A 86 4.00 2.68 56.76
CA GLY A 86 4.00 1.21 56.75
C GLY A 86 3.26 0.53 55.58
N ASN A 87 2.77 -0.70 55.82
CA ASN A 87 2.19 -1.62 54.82
C ASN A 87 1.00 -1.02 54.03
N ALA A 88 0.27 -0.07 54.64
CA ALA A 88 -0.86 0.65 54.03
C ALA A 88 -0.46 1.51 52.82
N ALA A 89 0.65 2.26 52.94
CA ALA A 89 1.18 3.06 51.85
C ALA A 89 1.70 2.17 50.71
N GLU A 90 2.28 1.03 51.04
CA GLU A 90 2.79 0.05 50.07
C GLU A 90 1.67 -0.62 49.26
N VAL A 91 0.53 -0.95 49.88
CA VAL A 91 -0.64 -1.48 49.14
C VAL A 91 -1.20 -0.46 48.15
N LEU A 92 -1.30 0.82 48.55
CA LEU A 92 -1.75 1.89 47.66
C LEU A 92 -0.76 2.13 46.51
N ALA A 93 0.55 2.09 46.80
CA ALA A 93 1.60 2.21 45.80
C ALA A 93 1.62 1.03 44.82
N SER A 94 1.45 -0.21 45.32
CA SER A 94 1.31 -1.42 44.51
C SER A 94 0.12 -1.31 43.55
N THR A 95 -1.01 -0.78 44.02
CA THR A 95 -2.20 -0.55 43.20
C THR A 95 -1.93 0.47 42.07
N ASP A 96 -1.14 1.52 42.34
CA ASP A 96 -0.73 2.47 41.29
C ASP A 96 0.24 1.85 40.28
N ILE A 97 1.15 0.98 40.72
CA ILE A 97 2.06 0.23 39.85
C ILE A 97 1.27 -0.68 38.91
N VAL A 98 0.33 -1.47 39.45
CA VAL A 98 -0.53 -2.35 38.66
C VAL A 98 -1.34 -1.55 37.63
N LYS A 99 -1.92 -0.42 38.05
CA LYS A 99 -2.62 0.51 37.13
C LYS A 99 -1.74 0.96 35.97
N GLU A 100 -0.48 1.32 36.23
CA GLU A 100 0.44 1.78 35.18
C GLU A 100 0.87 0.62 34.26
N ILE A 101 1.09 -0.58 34.81
CA ILE A 101 1.37 -1.79 34.02
C ILE A 101 0.19 -2.10 33.08
N ASP A 102 -1.04 -2.08 33.58
CA ASP A 102 -2.23 -2.34 32.78
C ASP A 102 -2.42 -1.28 31.69
N LYS A 103 -2.26 -0.01 32.05
CA LYS A 103 -2.31 1.11 31.10
C LYS A 103 -1.27 0.98 29.99
N ASN A 104 -0.03 0.66 30.35
CA ASN A 104 1.05 0.46 29.38
C ASN A 104 0.77 -0.75 28.49
N THR A 105 0.22 -1.82 29.04
CA THR A 105 -0.18 -3.01 28.28
C THR A 105 -1.25 -2.67 27.26
N ILE A 106 -2.34 -2.01 27.68
CA ILE A 106 -3.43 -1.57 26.80
C ILE A 106 -2.90 -0.65 25.70
N THR A 107 -2.09 0.34 26.07
CA THR A 107 -1.53 1.32 25.13
C THR A 107 -0.61 0.64 24.12
N THR A 108 0.23 -0.29 24.57
CA THR A 108 1.14 -1.05 23.70
C THR A 108 0.37 -1.92 22.71
N ASN A 109 -0.67 -2.62 23.17
CA ASN A 109 -1.52 -3.44 22.30
C ASN A 109 -2.23 -2.58 21.25
N ALA A 110 -2.81 -1.44 21.65
CA ALA A 110 -3.45 -0.51 20.72
C ALA A 110 -2.46 0.07 19.71
N LEU A 111 -1.26 0.45 20.14
CA LEU A 111 -0.19 0.92 19.26
C LEU A 111 0.26 -0.15 18.27
N GLN A 112 0.44 -1.40 18.72
CA GLN A 112 0.82 -2.51 17.84
C GLN A 112 -0.25 -2.76 16.76
N SER A 113 -1.52 -2.82 17.14
CA SER A 113 -2.64 -2.95 16.19
C SER A 113 -2.67 -1.79 15.20
N ALA A 114 -2.55 -0.55 15.69
CA ALA A 114 -2.53 0.65 14.87
C ALA A 114 -1.34 0.67 13.91
N TRP A 115 -0.16 0.22 14.34
CA TRP A 115 1.01 0.08 13.47
C TRP A 115 0.79 -0.95 12.37
N GLY A 116 0.13 -2.08 12.68
CA GLY A 116 -0.24 -3.07 11.67
C GLY A 116 -1.11 -2.48 10.56
N TYR A 117 -2.13 -1.70 10.94
CA TYR A 117 -2.97 -0.98 9.99
C TYR A 117 -2.18 0.08 9.20
N ARG A 118 -1.35 0.89 9.86
CA ARG A 118 -0.51 1.88 9.18
C ARG A 118 0.45 1.25 8.18
N LEU A 119 1.02 0.10 8.50
CA LEU A 119 1.87 -0.66 7.58
C LEU A 119 1.09 -1.10 6.33
N GLN A 120 -0.14 -1.59 6.51
CA GLN A 120 -1.02 -1.91 5.37
C GLN A 120 -1.30 -0.65 4.52
N GLY A 121 -1.52 0.50 5.17
CA GLY A 121 -1.72 1.76 4.48
C GLY A 121 -0.50 2.23 3.70
N THR A 122 0.69 2.15 4.29
CA THR A 122 1.96 2.45 3.62
C THR A 122 2.17 1.55 2.41
N ASN A 123 1.91 0.24 2.52
CA ASN A 123 2.00 -0.68 1.38
C ASN A 123 1.06 -0.29 0.25
N ALA A 124 -0.18 0.11 0.57
CA ALA A 124 -1.14 0.58 -0.41
C ALA A 124 -0.70 1.91 -1.07
N GLN A 125 -0.10 2.84 -0.31
CA GLN A 125 0.48 4.06 -0.88
C GLN A 125 1.66 3.78 -1.81
N VAL A 126 2.53 2.84 -1.44
CA VAL A 126 3.65 2.41 -2.31
C VAL A 126 3.12 1.81 -3.61
N ASP A 127 2.11 0.96 -3.52
CA ASP A 127 1.46 0.37 -4.70
C ASP A 127 0.79 1.43 -5.60
N ALA A 128 0.13 2.43 -5.00
CA ALA A 128 -0.40 3.59 -5.72
C ALA A 128 0.71 4.38 -6.45
N LEU A 129 1.82 4.63 -5.76
CA LEU A 129 2.97 5.34 -6.32
C LEU A 129 3.58 4.59 -7.49
N ILE A 130 3.78 3.28 -7.37
CA ILE A 130 4.30 2.42 -8.44
C ILE A 130 3.36 2.48 -9.65
N LYS A 131 2.05 2.28 -9.45
CA LYS A 131 1.05 2.33 -10.54
C LYS A 131 1.03 3.67 -11.26
N ARG A 132 1.11 4.78 -10.53
CA ARG A 132 1.22 6.13 -11.12
C ARG A 132 2.54 6.31 -11.85
N GLY A 133 3.65 5.81 -11.30
CA GLY A 133 4.95 5.80 -11.97
C GLY A 133 4.93 5.02 -13.28
N THR A 134 4.33 3.83 -13.30
CA THR A 134 4.14 3.03 -14.51
C THR A 134 3.25 3.76 -15.52
N ALA A 135 2.14 4.35 -15.07
CA ALA A 135 1.25 5.13 -15.94
C ALA A 135 1.96 6.33 -16.57
N ALA A 136 2.87 7.00 -15.83
CA ALA A 136 3.69 8.09 -16.34
C ALA A 136 4.78 7.62 -17.31
N GLY A 137 5.33 6.42 -17.11
CA GLY A 137 6.30 5.78 -17.99
C GLY A 137 5.70 5.29 -19.32
N ILE A 138 4.39 5.06 -19.38
CA ILE A 138 3.67 4.82 -20.64
C ILE A 138 3.56 6.15 -21.39
N SER A 139 4.62 6.52 -22.11
CA SER A 139 4.61 7.66 -23.02
C SER A 139 3.97 7.24 -24.35
N PRO A 140 2.82 7.82 -24.74
CA PRO A 140 2.17 7.52 -26.02
C PRO A 140 3.08 7.84 -27.22
N PHE A 141 3.96 8.83 -27.06
CA PHE A 141 4.94 9.22 -28.07
C PHE A 141 6.09 8.20 -28.15
N GLY A 142 6.61 7.72 -27.00
CA GLY A 142 7.63 6.68 -26.95
C GLY A 142 7.16 5.36 -27.57
N SER A 143 5.94 4.92 -27.27
CA SER A 143 5.33 3.74 -27.89
C SER A 143 5.13 3.91 -29.41
N LEU A 144 4.91 5.13 -29.88
CA LEU A 144 4.86 5.48 -31.30
C LEU A 144 6.25 5.34 -31.95
N THR A 145 7.30 5.87 -31.31
CA THR A 145 8.68 5.78 -31.82
C THR A 145 9.19 4.34 -31.85
N THR A 146 8.94 3.54 -30.80
CA THR A 146 9.33 2.12 -30.76
C THR A 146 8.55 1.30 -31.80
N SER A 147 7.26 1.60 -32.01
CA SER A 147 6.47 0.95 -33.06
C SER A 147 7.00 1.28 -34.46
N LEU A 148 7.39 2.53 -34.70
CA LEU A 148 8.00 2.96 -35.96
C LEU A 148 9.37 2.31 -36.18
N LEU A 149 10.24 2.26 -35.16
CA LEU A 149 11.55 1.60 -35.24
C LEU A 149 11.43 0.09 -35.49
N GLY A 150 10.51 -0.59 -34.80
CA GLY A 150 10.24 -2.00 -35.00
C GLY A 150 9.57 -2.33 -36.33
N SER A 151 8.90 -1.36 -36.97
CA SER A 151 8.43 -1.50 -38.35
C SER A 151 9.56 -1.32 -39.36
N ALA A 152 10.45 -0.34 -39.15
CA ALA A 152 11.62 -0.12 -40.00
C ALA A 152 12.59 -1.31 -39.99
N GLY A 153 12.83 -1.92 -38.81
CA GLY A 153 13.66 -3.12 -38.69
C GLY A 153 13.10 -4.35 -39.42
N ARG A 154 11.77 -4.53 -39.41
CA ARG A 154 11.10 -5.65 -40.12
C ARG A 154 11.11 -5.48 -41.64
N VAL A 155 11.00 -4.24 -42.13
CA VAL A 155 11.15 -3.99 -43.57
C VAL A 155 12.61 -4.20 -43.99
N ALA A 156 13.58 -3.69 -43.23
CA ALA A 156 14.99 -3.88 -43.52
C ALA A 156 15.42 -5.37 -43.53
N SER A 157 14.94 -6.17 -42.56
CA SER A 157 15.22 -7.61 -42.55
C SER A 157 14.57 -8.33 -43.73
N SER A 158 13.33 -7.97 -44.11
CA SER A 158 12.66 -8.59 -45.26
C SER A 158 13.38 -8.32 -46.59
N TRP A 159 13.94 -7.12 -46.78
CA TRP A 159 14.75 -6.79 -47.95
C TRP A 159 16.08 -7.57 -47.93
N TYR A 160 16.74 -7.63 -46.78
CA TYR A 160 18.00 -8.36 -46.62
C TYR A 160 17.86 -9.87 -46.86
N ASP A 161 16.80 -10.48 -46.32
CA ASP A 161 16.49 -11.90 -46.52
C ASP A 161 16.09 -12.18 -47.97
N TYR A 162 15.36 -11.26 -48.62
CA TYR A 162 15.01 -11.38 -50.03
C TYR A 162 16.24 -11.28 -50.94
N THR A 163 17.17 -10.36 -50.66
CA THR A 163 18.44 -10.27 -51.39
C THR A 163 19.31 -11.52 -51.20
N LYS A 164 19.36 -12.09 -49.99
CA LYS A 164 20.07 -13.36 -49.75
C LYS A 164 19.44 -14.55 -50.47
N ILE A 165 18.10 -14.60 -50.56
CA ILE A 165 17.40 -15.64 -51.30
C ILE A 165 17.64 -15.49 -52.81
N ILE A 166 17.70 -14.26 -53.34
CA ILE A 166 18.05 -14.00 -54.74
C ILE A 166 19.51 -14.36 -55.02
N GLU A 167 20.44 -14.03 -54.12
CA GLU A 167 21.85 -14.36 -54.23
C GLU A 167 22.09 -15.89 -54.19
N ASN A 168 21.39 -16.60 -53.30
CA ASN A 168 21.44 -18.06 -53.22
C ASN A 168 20.74 -18.76 -54.41
N LYS A 169 19.84 -18.07 -55.13
CA LYS A 169 19.23 -18.55 -56.39
C LYS A 169 19.99 -18.12 -57.64
N GLY A 170 21.05 -17.31 -57.51
CA GLY A 170 21.97 -16.94 -58.57
C GLY A 170 23.18 -17.89 -58.71
N GLY A 171 23.33 -18.84 -57.79
CA GLY A 171 24.22 -19.98 -57.95
C GLY A 171 23.68 -20.89 -59.05
N LYS A 172 24.20 -20.71 -60.27
CA LYS A 172 23.95 -21.58 -61.43
C LYS A 172 24.19 -23.07 -61.06
N PRO A 173 23.48 -24.02 -61.71
CA PRO A 173 23.93 -25.42 -61.72
C PRO A 173 25.35 -25.55 -62.28
#